data_AF-A0AAV2VJZ1-F1
#
_entry.id   AF-A0AAV2VJZ1-F1
#
_cell.length_a   1.000
_cell.length_b   1.000
_cell.length_c   1.000
_cell.angle_alpha   90.00
_cell.angle_beta   90.00
_cell.angle_gamma   90.00
#
_symmetry.space_group_name_H-M   'P 1'
#
loop_
_entity.id
_entity.type
_entity.pdbx_description
1 polymer ?
#
loop_
_entity_poly.entity_id
_entity_poly.type
_entity_poly.pdbx_seq_one_letter_code
_entity_poly.pdbx_strand_id
1 'polypeptide(L)'
;MQDFTLEEWKNVFNIGFFLAMSTIAVLSYVQARKTLFSPIKTEIFKLQVEEIKKVLEVFNHKHQSDFDQETGIQEVFEINAREMHMAYINCFFKDQVEPPVELIEKLKSAHYGAIISEKHASKFFVKVSAGEEIKQTPQVRNDNPVEPALKLAKWNEYEHGMINFTKKYNDATDELAKLASSPLLPKELTDKIYKVIGINNKNLSLIGDILTDAAKKMPTQYKTVEQAISFQPTWIWNEYNNQRESTNQSVSDILSYINKHLKINEIMK
;
A
#
# COMPACT_ATOMS: atom_id res chain seq x y z
N MET A 1 -43.47 7.19 73.06
CA MET A 1 -42.16 7.15 72.40
C MET A 1 -41.50 5.88 72.90
N GLN A 2 -41.14 4.94 72.02
CA GLN A 2 -40.43 3.73 72.43
C GLN A 2 -39.00 4.15 72.78
N ASP A 3 -38.62 3.99 74.04
CA ASP A 3 -37.24 4.20 74.47
C ASP A 3 -36.41 3.06 73.90
N PHE A 4 -35.53 3.41 72.97
CA PHE A 4 -34.56 2.48 72.41
C PHE A 4 -33.70 1.91 73.53
N THR A 5 -33.61 0.58 73.57
CA THR A 5 -32.71 -0.11 74.47
C THR A 5 -31.26 0.18 74.10
N LEU A 6 -30.37 0.13 75.09
CA LEU A 6 -28.93 0.41 74.92
C LEU A 6 -28.29 -0.49 73.85
N GLU A 7 -28.87 -1.67 73.64
CA GLU A 7 -28.46 -2.66 72.65
C GLU A 7 -28.88 -2.28 71.21
N GLU A 8 -30.05 -1.67 71.03
CA GLU A 8 -30.49 -1.15 69.73
C GLU A 8 -29.65 0.05 69.29
N TRP A 9 -29.30 0.95 70.21
CA TRP A 9 -28.37 2.06 69.94
C TRP A 9 -27.00 1.57 69.48
N LYS A 10 -26.48 0.51 70.12
CA LYS A 10 -25.22 -0.12 69.74
C LYS A 10 -25.30 -0.72 68.32
N ASN A 11 -26.42 -1.33 67.97
CA ASN A 11 -26.64 -1.90 66.64
C ASN A 11 -26.71 -0.83 65.55
N VAL A 12 -27.41 0.28 65.78
CA VAL A 12 -27.46 1.41 64.83
C VAL A 12 -26.05 1.98 64.59
N PHE A 13 -25.27 2.16 65.66
CA PHE A 13 -23.91 2.68 65.55
C PHE A 13 -22.98 1.73 64.80
N ASN A 14 -23.08 0.41 65.06
CA ASN A 14 -22.32 -0.61 64.35
C ASN A 14 -22.67 -0.65 62.85
N ILE A 15 -23.96 -0.59 62.49
CA ILE A 15 -24.39 -0.57 61.09
C ILE A 15 -23.83 0.68 60.38
N GLY A 16 -23.93 1.85 61.01
CA GLY A 16 -23.36 3.09 60.48
C GLY A 16 -21.84 3.02 60.31
N PHE A 17 -21.14 2.46 61.29
CA PHE A 17 -19.69 2.26 61.25
C PHE A 17 -19.28 1.33 60.09
N PHE A 18 -19.96 0.19 59.91
CA PHE A 18 -19.65 -0.75 58.83
C PHE A 18 -19.97 -0.19 57.44
N LEU A 19 -21.01 0.63 57.30
CA LEU A 19 -21.32 1.35 56.05
C LEU A 19 -20.24 2.38 55.70
N ALA A 20 -19.80 3.17 56.69
CA ALA A 20 -18.72 4.13 56.52
C ALA A 20 -17.40 3.43 56.14
N MET A 21 -17.04 2.35 56.85
CA MET A 21 -15.85 1.54 56.57
C MET A 21 -15.92 0.89 55.18
N SER A 22 -17.08 0.36 54.77
CA SER A 22 -17.26 -0.17 53.41
C SER A 22 -17.08 0.91 52.35
N THR A 23 -17.62 2.11 52.57
CA THR A 23 -17.49 3.23 51.64
C THR A 23 -16.03 3.67 51.51
N ILE A 24 -15.31 3.82 52.62
CA ILE A 24 -13.88 4.15 52.64
C ILE A 24 -13.06 3.06 51.94
N ALA A 25 -13.37 1.78 52.17
CA ALA A 25 -12.68 0.67 51.52
C ALA A 25 -12.89 0.68 49.98
N VAL A 26 -14.11 0.91 49.51
CA VAL A 26 -14.43 1.01 48.07
C VAL A 26 -13.72 2.20 47.44
N LEU A 27 -13.76 3.38 48.08
CA LEU A 27 -13.08 4.57 47.57
C LEU A 27 -11.56 4.39 47.53
N SER A 28 -10.99 3.78 48.58
CA SER A 28 -9.56 3.46 48.64
C SER A 28 -9.15 2.48 47.55
N TYR A 29 -9.96 1.45 47.29
CA TYR A 29 -9.73 0.52 46.18
C TYR A 29 -9.78 1.22 44.81
N VAL A 30 -10.78 2.08 44.58
CA VAL A 30 -10.91 2.84 43.32
C VAL A 30 -9.73 3.80 43.14
N GLN A 31 -9.28 4.46 44.19
CA GLN A 31 -8.15 5.38 44.13
C GLN A 31 -6.83 4.66 43.93
N ALA A 32 -6.57 3.57 44.67
CA ALA A 32 -5.41 2.71 44.47
C ALA A 32 -5.37 2.16 43.04
N ARG A 33 -6.52 1.72 42.50
CA ARG A 33 -6.65 1.29 41.11
C ARG A 33 -6.27 2.42 40.14
N LYS A 34 -6.79 3.63 40.32
CA LYS A 34 -6.44 4.78 39.47
C LYS A 34 -4.94 5.10 39.52
N THR A 35 -4.33 5.08 40.70
CA THR A 35 -2.91 5.40 40.91
C THR A 35 -1.99 4.30 40.36
N LEU A 36 -2.28 3.02 40.63
CA LEU A 36 -1.48 1.88 40.13
C LEU A 36 -1.49 1.79 38.60
N PHE A 37 -2.62 2.11 37.96
CA PHE A 37 -2.72 2.12 36.50
C PHE A 37 -2.27 3.44 35.87
N SER A 38 -1.95 4.48 36.65
CA SER A 38 -1.49 5.76 36.10
C SER A 38 -0.12 5.66 35.42
N PRO A 39 0.90 5.00 36.02
CA PRO A 39 2.19 4.76 35.36
C PRO A 39 2.05 3.94 34.09
N ILE A 40 1.31 2.81 34.13
CA ILE A 40 1.08 1.92 32.98
C ILE A 40 0.39 2.68 31.83
N LYS A 41 -0.65 3.47 32.12
CA LYS A 41 -1.32 4.31 31.12
C LYS A 41 -0.37 5.34 30.51
N THR A 42 0.55 5.87 31.31
CA THR A 42 1.54 6.85 30.84
C THR A 42 2.59 6.20 29.94
N GLU A 43 3.06 4.99 30.27
CA GLU A 43 3.99 4.23 29.41
C GLU A 43 3.35 3.82 28.10
N ILE A 44 2.12 3.29 28.15
CA ILE A 44 1.36 2.96 26.93
C ILE A 44 1.19 4.22 26.08
N PHE A 45 0.77 5.34 26.68
CA PHE A 45 0.62 6.59 25.93
C PHE A 45 1.93 7.05 25.27
N LYS A 46 3.09 6.92 25.94
CA LYS A 46 4.39 7.21 25.33
C LYS A 46 4.65 6.34 24.11
N LEU A 47 4.40 5.02 24.21
CA LEU A 47 4.54 4.10 23.08
C LEU A 47 3.58 4.46 21.93
N GLN A 48 2.35 4.87 22.24
CA GLN A 48 1.40 5.34 21.22
C GLN A 48 1.89 6.61 20.52
N VAL A 49 2.46 7.56 21.25
CA VAL A 49 3.03 8.79 20.69
C VAL A 49 4.23 8.49 19.79
N GLU A 50 5.10 7.56 20.18
CA GLU A 50 6.22 7.10 19.34
C GLU A 50 5.72 6.45 18.04
N GLU A 51 4.66 5.65 18.13
CA GLU A 51 4.09 5.01 16.94
C GLU A 51 3.40 6.03 16.02
N ILE A 52 2.66 6.99 16.59
CA ILE A 52 2.05 8.10 15.83
C ILE A 52 3.14 8.95 15.18
N LYS A 53 4.30 9.13 15.82
CA LYS A 53 5.44 9.84 15.22
C LYS A 53 5.92 9.16 13.94
N LYS A 54 6.03 7.82 13.92
CA LYS A 54 6.38 7.08 12.70
C LYS A 54 5.33 7.28 11.60
N VAL A 55 4.05 7.29 11.96
CA VAL A 55 2.97 7.61 11.00
C VAL A 55 3.16 9.02 10.45
N LEU A 56 3.47 10.01 11.29
CA LEU A 56 3.75 11.36 10.81
C LEU A 56 4.97 11.41 9.87
N GLU A 57 6.06 10.71 10.20
CA GLU A 57 7.25 10.64 9.33
C GLU A 57 6.91 10.10 7.94
N VAL A 58 6.07 9.06 7.85
CA VAL A 58 5.64 8.45 6.58
C VAL A 58 4.58 9.28 5.84
N PHE A 59 3.78 10.08 6.52
CA PHE A 59 2.67 10.83 5.90
C PHE A 59 2.89 12.33 5.80
N ASN A 60 4.06 12.85 6.17
CA ASN A 60 4.40 14.27 6.09
C ASN A 60 4.77 14.73 4.65
N HIS A 61 3.98 14.28 3.68
CA HIS A 61 4.10 14.64 2.28
C HIS A 61 3.18 15.80 1.95
N LYS A 62 3.66 16.75 1.14
CA LYS A 62 2.86 17.92 0.75
C LYS A 62 2.08 17.66 -0.51
N HIS A 63 2.64 16.84 -1.41
CA HIS A 63 2.08 16.58 -2.73
C HIS A 63 2.13 15.09 -3.10
N GLN A 64 1.29 14.71 -4.06
CA GLN A 64 1.24 13.37 -4.62
C GLN A 64 2.61 12.92 -5.16
N SER A 65 3.38 13.84 -5.77
CA SER A 65 4.71 13.55 -6.28
C SER A 65 5.68 13.06 -5.21
N ASP A 66 5.59 13.61 -4.01
CA ASP A 66 6.47 13.23 -2.89
C ASP A 66 6.11 11.81 -2.44
N PHE A 67 4.82 11.51 -2.35
CA PHE A 67 4.33 10.17 -2.05
C PHE A 67 4.75 9.15 -3.12
N ASP A 68 4.64 9.51 -4.40
CA ASP A 68 5.04 8.65 -5.51
C ASP A 68 6.56 8.35 -5.48
N GLN A 69 7.35 9.35 -5.12
CA GLN A 69 8.80 9.23 -4.97
C GLN A 69 9.16 8.31 -3.80
N GLU A 70 8.57 8.51 -2.62
CA GLU A 70 8.87 7.67 -1.45
C GLU A 70 8.38 6.24 -1.62
N THR A 71 7.18 6.04 -2.16
CA THR A 71 6.66 4.70 -2.47
C THR A 71 7.35 4.03 -3.64
N GLY A 72 8.09 4.77 -4.47
CA GLY A 72 8.78 4.22 -5.65
C GLY A 72 7.83 3.79 -6.77
N ILE A 73 6.54 4.18 -6.75
CA ILE A 73 5.59 3.79 -7.81
C ILE A 73 5.97 4.35 -9.18
N GLN A 74 6.68 5.48 -9.23
CA GLN A 74 7.22 6.02 -10.48
C GLN A 74 8.29 5.08 -11.07
N GLU A 75 9.19 4.55 -10.23
CA GLU A 75 10.24 3.61 -10.68
C GLU A 75 9.62 2.32 -11.21
N VAL A 76 8.58 1.83 -10.52
CA VAL A 76 7.77 0.70 -10.97
C VAL A 76 7.19 0.99 -12.36
N PHE A 77 6.54 2.14 -12.55
CA PHE A 77 5.97 2.50 -13.83
C PHE A 77 7.04 2.55 -14.94
N GLU A 78 8.19 3.19 -14.67
CA GLU A 78 9.27 3.35 -15.64
C GLU A 78 9.82 2.01 -16.12
N ILE A 79 10.03 1.05 -15.21
CA ILE A 79 10.54 -0.28 -15.55
C ILE A 79 9.55 -1.00 -16.46
N ASN A 80 8.27 -1.05 -16.08
CA ASN A 80 7.25 -1.75 -16.87
C ASN A 80 7.02 -1.08 -18.24
N ALA A 81 7.08 0.26 -18.31
CA ALA A 81 7.01 0.99 -19.57
C ALA A 81 8.19 0.66 -20.50
N ARG A 82 9.40 0.52 -19.92
CA ARG A 82 10.59 0.08 -20.68
C ARG A 82 10.46 -1.38 -21.13
N GLU A 83 9.90 -2.27 -20.32
CA GLU A 83 9.64 -3.66 -20.73
C GLU A 83 8.63 -3.74 -21.89
N MET A 84 7.54 -2.98 -21.82
CA MET A 84 6.60 -2.85 -22.93
C MET A 84 7.30 -2.34 -24.20
N HIS A 85 8.16 -1.33 -24.07
CA HIS A 85 8.94 -0.82 -25.19
C HIS A 85 9.93 -1.87 -25.75
N MET A 86 10.58 -2.65 -24.90
CA MET A 86 11.46 -3.74 -25.32
C MET A 86 10.71 -4.84 -26.07
N ALA A 87 9.49 -5.18 -25.61
CA ALA A 87 8.61 -6.09 -26.32
C ALA A 87 8.22 -5.54 -27.71
N TYR A 88 7.99 -4.22 -27.80
CA TYR A 88 7.70 -3.54 -29.06
C TYR A 88 8.88 -3.61 -30.04
N ILE A 89 10.09 -3.28 -29.59
CA ILE A 89 11.32 -3.41 -30.40
C ILE A 89 11.49 -4.84 -30.89
N ASN A 90 11.36 -5.83 -30.00
CA ASN A 90 11.52 -7.23 -30.38
C ASN A 90 10.44 -7.72 -31.37
N CYS A 91 9.26 -7.08 -31.40
CA CYS A 91 8.22 -7.40 -32.38
C CYS A 91 8.51 -6.79 -33.76
N PHE A 92 8.79 -5.49 -33.81
CA PHE A 92 8.87 -4.74 -35.08
C PHE A 92 10.29 -4.59 -35.63
N PHE A 93 11.29 -4.47 -34.76
CA PHE A 93 12.65 -4.03 -35.10
C PHE A 93 13.76 -4.97 -34.61
N LYS A 94 13.44 -6.23 -34.31
CA LYS A 94 14.37 -7.23 -33.75
C LYS A 94 15.73 -7.30 -34.46
N ASP A 95 15.72 -7.25 -35.79
CA ASP A 95 16.93 -7.38 -36.61
C ASP A 95 17.60 -6.03 -36.92
N GLN A 96 17.03 -4.92 -36.44
CA GLN A 96 17.48 -3.55 -36.72
C GLN A 96 18.00 -2.84 -35.48
N VAL A 97 17.57 -3.25 -34.28
CA VAL A 97 17.92 -2.62 -33.02
C VAL A 97 18.29 -3.70 -32.01
N GLU A 98 19.56 -3.72 -31.62
CA GLU A 98 19.98 -4.43 -30.42
C GLU A 98 19.78 -3.51 -29.21
N PRO A 99 19.00 -3.93 -28.21
CA PRO A 99 18.85 -3.14 -27.01
C PRO A 99 20.18 -3.03 -26.24
N PRO A 100 20.50 -1.87 -25.64
CA PRO A 100 21.71 -1.74 -24.83
C PRO A 100 21.74 -2.77 -23.70
N VAL A 101 22.86 -3.50 -23.58
CA VAL A 101 23.04 -4.53 -22.52
C VAL A 101 22.82 -3.93 -21.14
N GLU A 102 23.35 -2.73 -20.90
CA GLU A 102 23.18 -1.99 -19.65
C GLU A 102 21.70 -1.75 -19.29
N LEU A 103 20.85 -1.46 -20.30
CA LEU A 103 19.41 -1.29 -20.07
C LEU A 103 18.75 -2.60 -19.65
N ILE A 104 19.12 -3.71 -20.29
CA ILE A 104 18.60 -5.04 -19.95
C ILE A 104 19.00 -5.42 -18.53
N GLU A 105 20.27 -5.22 -18.17
CA GLU A 105 20.78 -5.51 -16.82
C GLU A 105 20.14 -4.60 -15.76
N LYS A 106 19.94 -3.31 -16.07
CA LYS A 106 19.23 -2.38 -15.19
C LYS A 106 17.79 -2.82 -14.94
N LEU A 107 17.05 -3.24 -15.97
CA LEU A 107 15.68 -3.73 -15.80
C LEU A 107 15.66 -5.00 -14.94
N LYS A 108 16.49 -5.99 -15.27
CA LYS A 108 16.57 -7.25 -14.51
C LYS A 108 16.93 -7.04 -13.04
N SER A 109 17.89 -6.16 -12.75
CA SER A 109 18.32 -5.88 -11.38
C SER A 109 17.32 -5.04 -10.58
N ALA A 110 16.44 -4.29 -11.26
CA ALA A 110 15.40 -3.52 -10.60
C ALA A 110 14.18 -4.35 -10.19
N HIS A 111 14.00 -5.55 -10.76
CA HIS A 111 12.91 -6.45 -10.39
C HIS A 111 13.13 -7.05 -9.00
N TYR A 112 12.17 -6.85 -8.12
CA TYR A 112 12.13 -7.50 -6.80
C TYR A 112 11.00 -8.54 -6.73
N GLY A 113 9.84 -8.20 -7.29
CA GLY A 113 8.70 -9.10 -7.41
C GLY A 113 7.77 -8.65 -8.53
N ALA A 114 6.65 -9.34 -8.69
CA ALA A 114 5.64 -8.96 -9.66
C ALA A 114 4.23 -9.26 -9.17
N ILE A 115 3.27 -8.44 -9.59
CA ILE A 115 1.85 -8.79 -9.53
C ILE A 115 1.40 -9.24 -10.92
N ILE A 116 0.51 -10.23 -10.97
CA ILE A 116 0.01 -10.80 -12.22
C ILE A 116 -1.50 -10.68 -12.21
N SER A 117 -2.05 -10.11 -13.28
CA SER A 117 -3.50 -10.04 -13.46
C SER A 117 -4.09 -11.43 -13.59
N GLU A 118 -5.29 -11.65 -13.06
CA GLU A 118 -5.98 -12.94 -13.13
C GLU A 118 -6.19 -13.40 -14.59
N LYS A 119 -6.49 -12.45 -15.48
CA LYS A 119 -6.64 -12.69 -16.92
C LYS A 119 -5.36 -13.24 -17.54
N HIS A 120 -4.23 -12.61 -17.27
CA HIS A 120 -2.93 -13.06 -17.75
C HIS A 120 -2.52 -14.39 -17.12
N ALA A 121 -2.76 -14.54 -15.81
CA ALA A 121 -2.51 -15.78 -15.08
C ALA A 121 -3.25 -16.96 -15.73
N SER A 122 -4.54 -16.79 -16.02
CA SER A 122 -5.39 -17.82 -16.62
C SER A 122 -4.98 -18.19 -18.06
N LYS A 123 -4.40 -17.25 -18.81
CA LYS A 123 -3.96 -17.47 -20.19
C LYS A 123 -2.60 -18.17 -20.28
N PHE A 124 -1.68 -17.85 -19.36
CA PHE A 124 -0.28 -18.25 -19.49
C PHE A 124 0.21 -19.23 -18.43
N PHE A 125 -0.51 -19.39 -17.30
CA PHE A 125 -0.13 -20.31 -16.24
C PHE A 125 -1.03 -21.56 -16.26
N VAL A 126 -0.40 -22.71 -15.98
CA VAL A 126 -1.10 -23.98 -15.83
C VAL A 126 -1.02 -24.38 -14.36
N LYS A 127 -2.16 -24.78 -13.80
CA LYS A 127 -2.19 -25.38 -12.47
C LYS A 127 -1.48 -26.73 -12.53
N VAL A 128 -0.37 -26.88 -11.82
CA VAL A 128 0.34 -28.15 -11.68
C VAL A 128 0.00 -28.75 -10.32
N SER A 129 -0.67 -29.90 -10.30
CA SER A 129 -0.92 -30.65 -9.07
C SER A 129 0.25 -31.60 -8.80
N ALA A 130 0.56 -31.84 -7.52
CA ALA A 130 1.62 -32.79 -7.16
C ALA A 130 1.29 -34.19 -7.69
N GLY A 131 2.20 -34.76 -8.50
CA GLY A 131 2.04 -36.09 -9.10
C GLY A 131 1.33 -36.12 -10.46
N GLU A 132 0.90 -34.98 -11.01
CA GLU A 132 0.42 -34.90 -12.38
C GLU A 132 1.59 -34.66 -13.36
N GLU A 133 1.63 -35.44 -14.45
CA GLU A 133 2.52 -35.11 -15.56
C GLU A 133 2.14 -33.74 -16.12
N ILE A 134 3.14 -32.84 -16.20
CA ILE A 134 2.97 -31.53 -16.81
C ILE A 134 2.63 -31.77 -18.29
N LYS A 135 1.34 -31.76 -18.62
CA LYS A 135 0.90 -31.64 -20.01
C LYS A 135 1.47 -30.32 -20.50
N GLN A 136 2.50 -30.38 -21.35
CA GLN A 136 3.03 -29.19 -21.99
C GLN A 136 1.83 -28.43 -22.57
N THR A 137 1.59 -27.23 -22.07
CA THR A 137 0.65 -26.32 -22.70
C THR A 137 1.05 -26.26 -24.18
N PRO A 138 0.08 -26.31 -25.13
CA PRO A 138 0.42 -26.05 -26.51
C PRO A 138 1.16 -24.73 -26.52
N GLN A 139 2.47 -24.79 -26.80
CA GLN A 139 3.26 -23.57 -26.87
C GLN A 139 2.56 -22.72 -27.90
N VAL A 140 2.10 -21.53 -27.50
CA VAL A 140 1.66 -20.52 -28.44
C VAL A 140 2.79 -20.44 -29.45
N ARG A 141 2.54 -20.91 -30.68
CA ARG A 141 3.58 -20.99 -31.71
C ARG A 141 4.26 -19.64 -31.70
N ASN A 142 5.54 -19.62 -31.36
CA ASN A 142 6.32 -18.39 -31.34
C ASN A 142 6.72 -18.05 -32.78
N ASP A 143 5.71 -18.06 -33.65
CA ASP A 143 5.82 -17.57 -35.01
C ASP A 143 6.11 -16.08 -34.80
N ASN A 144 7.33 -15.68 -35.14
CA ASN A 144 7.71 -14.29 -35.27
C ASN A 144 7.38 -13.94 -36.71
N PRO A 145 6.15 -13.47 -36.99
CA PRO A 145 5.76 -13.20 -38.36
C PRO A 145 6.72 -12.17 -38.97
N VAL A 146 7.20 -12.47 -40.17
CA VAL A 146 8.05 -11.54 -40.92
C VAL A 146 7.20 -10.41 -41.50
N GLU A 147 5.97 -10.74 -41.93
CA GLU A 147 5.07 -9.78 -42.57
C GLU A 147 4.56 -8.70 -41.60
N PRO A 148 4.60 -7.40 -41.98
CA PRO A 148 4.17 -6.29 -41.13
C PRO A 148 2.71 -6.39 -40.63
N ALA A 149 1.79 -6.88 -41.47
CA ALA A 149 0.37 -7.02 -41.10
C ALA A 149 0.17 -8.07 -40.00
N LEU A 150 0.90 -9.18 -40.07
CA LEU A 150 0.86 -10.24 -39.06
C LEU A 150 1.54 -9.81 -37.75
N LYS A 151 2.63 -9.04 -37.82
CA LYS A 151 3.24 -8.40 -36.64
C LYS A 151 2.25 -7.48 -35.94
N LEU A 152 1.55 -6.63 -36.70
CA LEU A 152 0.55 -5.72 -36.17
C LEU A 152 -0.63 -6.47 -35.54
N ALA A 153 -1.13 -7.54 -36.17
CA ALA A 153 -2.18 -8.38 -35.61
C ALA A 153 -1.76 -9.00 -34.27
N LYS A 154 -0.57 -9.60 -34.19
CA LYS A 154 0.00 -10.14 -32.95
C LYS A 154 0.17 -9.06 -31.88
N TRP A 155 0.63 -7.87 -32.27
CA TRP A 155 0.83 -6.76 -31.35
C TRP A 155 -0.48 -6.17 -30.82
N ASN A 156 -1.56 -6.17 -31.61
CA ASN A 156 -2.87 -5.72 -31.15
C ASN A 156 -3.45 -6.62 -30.05
N GLU A 157 -2.97 -7.85 -29.92
CA GLU A 157 -3.29 -8.77 -28.82
C GLU A 157 -2.36 -8.61 -27.60
N TYR A 158 -1.42 -7.67 -27.64
CA TYR A 158 -0.51 -7.41 -26.53
C TYR A 158 -1.27 -7.05 -25.26
N GLU A 159 -0.84 -7.65 -24.14
CA GLU A 159 -1.37 -7.42 -22.81
C GLU A 159 -0.21 -7.34 -21.82
N HIS A 160 -0.11 -6.22 -21.10
CA HIS A 160 0.87 -6.03 -20.04
C HIS A 160 0.33 -6.59 -18.72
N GLY A 161 0.20 -7.90 -18.66
CA GLY A 161 -0.51 -8.58 -17.57
C GLY A 161 0.32 -8.94 -16.34
N MET A 162 1.64 -8.71 -16.39
CA MET A 162 2.57 -8.89 -15.28
C MET A 162 3.25 -7.56 -15.02
N ILE A 163 3.15 -7.04 -13.80
CA ILE A 163 3.68 -5.74 -13.41
C ILE A 163 4.79 -5.99 -12.41
N ASN A 164 6.03 -5.76 -12.84
CA ASN A 164 7.23 -5.92 -12.01
C ASN A 164 7.36 -4.72 -11.06
N PHE A 165 7.64 -4.96 -9.79
CA PHE A 165 7.85 -3.90 -8.80
C PHE A 165 9.25 -3.95 -8.20
N THR A 166 9.71 -2.80 -7.72
CA THR A 166 11.05 -2.62 -7.15
C THR A 166 11.07 -2.98 -5.67
N LYS A 167 12.29 -3.21 -5.16
CA LYS A 167 12.49 -3.42 -3.72
C LYS A 167 12.00 -2.22 -2.90
N LYS A 168 12.22 -1.01 -3.40
CA LYS A 168 11.76 0.23 -2.77
C LYS A 168 10.24 0.25 -2.60
N TYR A 169 9.51 -0.12 -3.65
CA TYR A 169 8.04 -0.22 -3.57
C TYR A 169 7.57 -1.26 -2.56
N ASN A 170 8.22 -2.43 -2.54
CA ASN A 170 7.92 -3.46 -1.55
C ASN A 170 8.19 -2.96 -0.13
N ASP A 171 9.37 -2.41 0.13
CA ASP A 171 9.77 -1.94 1.46
C ASP A 171 8.81 -0.85 1.98
N ALA A 172 8.43 0.10 1.13
CA ALA A 172 7.47 1.15 1.49
C ALA A 172 6.07 0.60 1.78
N THR A 173 5.62 -0.38 0.99
CA THR A 173 4.31 -1.03 1.21
C THR A 173 4.31 -1.88 2.49
N ASP A 174 5.41 -2.58 2.78
CA ASP A 174 5.61 -3.33 4.00
C ASP A 174 5.65 -2.43 5.24
N GLU A 175 6.28 -1.25 5.13
CA GLU A 175 6.28 -0.24 6.19
C GLU A 175 4.87 0.26 6.49
N LEU A 176 4.10 0.62 5.45
CA LEU A 176 2.71 1.02 5.59
C LEU A 176 1.86 -0.09 6.23
N ALA A 177 2.05 -1.35 5.81
CA ALA A 177 1.33 -2.49 6.37
C ALA A 177 1.67 -2.74 7.84
N LYS A 178 2.94 -2.58 8.23
CA LYS A 178 3.38 -2.66 9.64
C LYS A 178 2.71 -1.59 10.49
N LEU A 179 2.69 -0.34 10.02
CA LEU A 179 2.00 0.75 10.71
C LEU A 179 0.49 0.47 10.85
N ALA A 180 -0.16 0.04 9.76
CA ALA A 180 -1.59 -0.28 9.77
C ALA A 180 -1.96 -1.47 10.68
N SER A 181 -0.99 -2.33 10.98
CA SER A 181 -1.17 -3.50 11.85
C SER A 181 -0.79 -3.24 13.31
N SER A 182 -0.36 -2.02 13.64
CA SER A 182 0.13 -1.70 14.98
C SER A 182 -1.00 -1.66 16.02
N PRO A 183 -0.94 -2.46 17.10
CA PRO A 183 -1.97 -2.48 18.14
C PRO A 183 -1.95 -1.22 19.02
N LEU A 184 -0.90 -0.40 18.88
CA LEU A 184 -0.74 0.85 19.63
C LEU A 184 -1.51 2.01 18.96
N LEU A 185 -1.83 1.90 17.67
CA LEU A 185 -2.56 2.93 16.96
C LEU A 185 -4.07 2.80 17.18
N PRO A 186 -4.81 3.93 17.26
CA PRO A 186 -6.26 3.89 17.25
C PRO A 186 -6.79 3.23 15.97
N LYS A 187 -7.84 2.41 16.10
CA LYS A 187 -8.45 1.70 14.95
C LYS A 187 -8.84 2.64 13.80
N GLU A 188 -9.37 3.82 14.11
CA GLU A 188 -9.73 4.79 13.09
C GLU A 188 -8.51 5.28 12.28
N LEU A 189 -7.33 5.38 12.91
CA LEU A 189 -6.08 5.71 12.22
C LEU A 189 -5.62 4.55 11.34
N THR A 190 -5.63 3.31 11.85
CA THR A 190 -5.26 2.13 11.06
C THR A 190 -6.15 1.95 9.83
N ASP A 191 -7.45 2.17 9.98
CA ASP A 191 -8.42 2.09 8.87
C ASP A 191 -8.11 3.13 7.77
N LYS A 192 -7.67 4.34 8.15
CA LYS A 192 -7.22 5.37 7.20
C LYS A 192 -5.91 4.99 6.49
N ILE A 193 -4.96 4.37 7.20
CA ILE A 193 -3.72 3.86 6.59
C ILE A 193 -4.04 2.75 5.59
N TYR A 194 -4.92 1.80 5.95
CA TYR A 194 -5.38 0.74 5.02
C TYR A 194 -6.04 1.31 3.77
N LYS A 195 -6.78 2.42 3.88
CA LYS A 195 -7.32 3.11 2.70
C LYS A 195 -6.21 3.59 1.76
N VAL A 196 -5.13 4.18 2.27
CA VAL A 196 -3.98 4.58 1.44
C VAL A 196 -3.31 3.38 0.79
N ILE A 197 -3.09 2.29 1.53
CA ILE A 197 -2.54 1.04 0.99
C ILE A 197 -3.42 0.52 -0.15
N GLY A 198 -4.75 0.54 0.03
CA GLY A 198 -5.71 0.14 -0.99
C GLY A 198 -5.61 0.99 -2.26
N ILE A 199 -5.49 2.32 -2.13
CA ILE A 199 -5.27 3.22 -3.27
C ILE A 199 -3.96 2.88 -3.98
N ASN A 200 -2.87 2.67 -3.24
CA ASN A 200 -1.56 2.35 -3.81
C ASN A 200 -1.60 1.03 -4.61
N ASN A 201 -2.24 -0.01 -4.08
CA ASN A 201 -2.38 -1.31 -4.75
C ASN A 201 -3.25 -1.24 -6.03
N LYS A 202 -4.33 -0.44 -5.99
CA LYS A 202 -5.14 -0.19 -7.20
C LYS A 202 -4.32 0.55 -8.26
N ASN A 203 -3.58 1.57 -7.84
CA ASN A 203 -2.72 2.36 -8.72
C ASN A 203 -1.60 1.50 -9.32
N LEU A 204 -1.00 0.59 -8.55
CA LEU A 204 -0.04 -0.39 -9.06
C LEU A 204 -0.68 -1.25 -10.16
N SER A 205 -1.88 -1.78 -9.92
CA SER A 205 -2.59 -2.64 -10.88
C SER A 205 -2.96 -1.89 -12.17
N LEU A 206 -3.34 -0.61 -12.05
CA LEU A 206 -3.70 0.27 -13.17
C LEU A 206 -2.56 0.44 -14.18
N ILE A 207 -1.30 0.30 -13.75
CA ILE A 207 -0.13 0.38 -14.66
C ILE A 207 -0.27 -0.62 -15.82
N GLY A 208 -0.72 -1.84 -15.55
CA GLY A 208 -0.88 -2.88 -16.57
C GLY A 208 -1.92 -2.50 -17.64
N ASP A 209 -3.05 -1.93 -17.22
CA ASP A 209 -4.11 -1.47 -18.12
C ASP A 209 -3.62 -0.30 -18.99
N ILE A 210 -2.98 0.70 -18.36
CA ILE A 210 -2.42 1.85 -19.06
C ILE A 210 -1.37 1.43 -20.08
N LEU A 211 -0.46 0.51 -19.72
CA LEU A 211 0.57 0.02 -20.63
C LEU A 211 -0.01 -0.85 -21.75
N THR A 212 -1.05 -1.62 -21.47
CA THR A 212 -1.77 -2.38 -22.50
C THR A 212 -2.40 -1.45 -23.54
N ASP A 213 -3.02 -0.37 -23.12
CA ASP A 213 -3.62 0.60 -24.05
C ASP A 213 -2.57 1.48 -24.74
N ALA A 214 -1.48 1.84 -24.04
CA ALA A 214 -0.35 2.54 -24.63
C ALA A 214 0.35 1.69 -25.70
N ALA A 215 0.52 0.39 -25.46
CA ALA A 215 1.11 -0.54 -26.42
C ALA A 215 0.37 -0.50 -27.76
N LYS A 216 -0.96 -0.50 -27.77
CA LYS A 216 -1.77 -0.42 -29.00
C LYS A 216 -1.53 0.87 -29.79
N LYS A 217 -1.14 1.96 -29.13
CA LYS A 217 -0.79 3.24 -29.76
C LYS A 217 0.65 3.25 -30.32
N MET A 218 1.53 2.37 -29.84
CA MET A 218 2.96 2.33 -30.23
C MET A 218 3.21 2.26 -31.75
N PRO A 219 2.56 1.36 -32.52
CA PRO A 219 2.79 1.26 -33.97
C PRO A 219 2.48 2.55 -34.74
N THR A 220 1.56 3.36 -34.22
CA THR A 220 1.18 4.63 -34.85
C THR A 220 2.11 5.78 -34.47
N GLN A 221 2.68 5.75 -33.27
CA GLN A 221 3.56 6.80 -32.74
C GLN A 221 5.04 6.56 -33.07
N TYR A 222 5.47 5.30 -33.16
CA TYR A 222 6.87 4.88 -33.29
C TYR A 222 7.06 3.99 -34.52
N LYS A 223 6.94 4.58 -35.72
CA LYS A 223 6.95 3.85 -37.00
C LYS A 223 8.35 3.46 -37.48
N THR A 224 9.36 4.21 -37.08
CA THR A 224 10.75 3.99 -37.51
C THR A 224 11.64 3.60 -36.33
N VAL A 225 12.82 3.06 -36.64
CA VAL A 225 13.84 2.69 -35.66
C VAL A 225 14.28 3.90 -34.82
N GLU A 226 14.50 5.05 -35.45
CA GLU A 226 14.93 6.28 -34.76
C GLU A 226 13.87 6.76 -33.78
N GLN A 227 12.59 6.65 -34.16
CA GLN A 227 11.48 6.95 -33.27
C GLN A 227 11.45 5.97 -32.09
N ALA A 228 11.56 4.66 -32.34
CA ALA A 228 11.57 3.65 -31.29
C ALA A 228 12.75 3.86 -30.30
N ILE A 229 13.96 4.13 -30.80
CA ILE A 229 15.14 4.39 -29.94
C ILE A 229 14.93 5.64 -29.07
N SER A 230 14.22 6.65 -29.55
CA SER A 230 13.92 7.88 -28.81
C SER A 230 12.71 7.77 -27.87
N PHE A 231 12.26 6.55 -27.56
CA PHE A 231 11.13 6.31 -26.66
C PHE A 231 11.30 6.99 -25.28
N GLN A 232 10.29 7.79 -24.93
CA GLN A 232 10.13 8.42 -23.64
C GLN A 232 8.75 8.07 -23.06
N PRO A 233 8.66 7.49 -21.85
CA PRO A 233 7.40 7.05 -21.27
C PRO A 233 6.54 8.21 -20.71
N THR A 234 6.98 9.47 -20.83
CA THR A 234 6.32 10.64 -20.24
C THR A 234 4.86 10.81 -20.66
N TRP A 235 4.52 10.54 -21.93
CA TRP A 235 3.14 10.64 -22.39
C TRP A 235 2.25 9.57 -21.77
N ILE A 236 2.79 8.36 -21.57
CA ILE A 236 2.09 7.26 -20.89
C ILE A 236 1.93 7.59 -19.41
N TRP A 237 2.95 8.19 -18.79
CA TRP A 237 2.89 8.63 -17.40
C TRP A 237 1.79 9.67 -17.18
N ASN A 238 1.59 10.58 -18.14
CA ASN A 238 0.49 11.55 -18.06
C ASN A 238 -0.88 10.87 -18.15
N GLU A 239 -1.04 9.87 -19.02
CA GLU A 239 -2.28 9.08 -19.10
C GLU A 239 -2.56 8.34 -17.78
N TYR A 240 -1.53 7.75 -17.19
CA TYR A 240 -1.62 7.13 -15.86
C TYR A 240 -2.04 8.14 -14.78
N ASN A 241 -1.40 9.32 -14.75
CA ASN A 241 -1.71 10.36 -13.77
C ASN A 241 -3.14 10.89 -13.87
N ASN A 242 -3.73 10.86 -15.06
CA ASN A 242 -5.11 11.27 -15.28
C ASN A 242 -6.15 10.25 -14.78
N GLN A 243 -5.76 8.97 -14.67
CA GLN A 243 -6.68 7.88 -14.30
C GLN A 243 -6.48 7.35 -12.88
N ARG A 244 -5.28 7.51 -12.32
CA ARG A 244 -4.96 7.03 -10.96
C ARG A 244 -5.78 7.73 -9.89
N GLU A 245 -6.06 7.01 -8.81
CA GLU A 245 -6.71 7.57 -7.63
C GLU A 245 -5.66 8.34 -6.81
N SER A 246 -5.92 9.61 -6.47
CA SER A 246 -4.99 10.41 -5.66
C SER A 246 -5.03 10.01 -4.19
N THR A 247 -3.86 9.96 -3.55
CA THR A 247 -3.73 9.72 -2.10
C THR A 247 -3.89 10.98 -1.27
N ASN A 248 -3.80 12.18 -1.86
CA ASN A 248 -3.78 13.47 -1.15
C ASN A 248 -4.87 13.62 -0.10
N GLN A 249 -6.13 13.31 -0.43
CA GLN A 249 -7.24 13.43 0.52
C GLN A 249 -7.09 12.42 1.67
N SER A 250 -6.73 11.18 1.38
CA SER A 250 -6.54 10.15 2.40
C SER A 250 -5.37 10.45 3.33
N VAL A 251 -4.28 11.03 2.79
CA VAL A 251 -3.15 11.52 3.59
C VAL A 251 -3.58 12.69 4.48
N SER A 252 -4.34 13.65 3.93
CA SER A 252 -4.89 14.77 4.71
C SER A 252 -5.80 14.31 5.84
N ASP A 253 -6.62 13.28 5.60
CA ASP A 253 -7.49 12.67 6.61
C ASP A 253 -6.69 12.05 7.76
N ILE A 254 -5.54 11.41 7.46
CA ILE A 254 -4.61 10.86 8.46
C ILE A 254 -4.02 11.97 9.32
N LEU A 255 -3.46 13.00 8.70
CA LEU A 255 -2.81 14.11 9.42
C LEU A 255 -3.84 14.88 10.28
N SER A 256 -5.03 15.10 9.75
CA SER A 256 -6.14 15.75 10.47
C SER A 256 -6.59 14.91 11.67
N TYR A 257 -6.66 13.58 11.52
CA TYR A 257 -6.98 12.68 12.62
C TYR A 257 -5.93 12.76 13.73
N ILE A 258 -4.64 12.70 13.38
CA ILE A 258 -3.54 12.78 14.35
C ILE A 258 -3.59 14.09 15.12
N ASN A 259 -3.74 15.23 14.43
CA ASN A 259 -3.87 16.54 15.04
C ASN A 259 -5.02 16.61 16.05
N LYS A 260 -6.18 16.04 15.69
CA LYS A 260 -7.36 15.98 16.57
C LYS A 260 -7.14 15.05 17.76
N HIS A 261 -6.56 13.87 17.53
CA HIS A 261 -6.34 12.85 18.55
C HIS A 261 -5.34 13.31 19.61
N LEU A 262 -4.24 13.96 19.18
CA LEU A 262 -3.20 14.48 20.07
C LEU A 262 -3.50 15.89 20.60
N LYS A 263 -4.60 16.53 20.17
CA LYS A 263 -4.96 17.91 20.56
C LYS A 263 -3.83 18.92 20.32
N ILE A 264 -3.04 18.73 19.27
CA ILE A 264 -1.81 19.52 19.01
C ILE A 264 -2.11 21.02 18.97
N ASN A 265 -3.23 21.41 18.35
CA ASN A 265 -3.67 22.81 18.25
C ASN A 265 -4.13 23.43 19.58
N GLU A 266 -4.47 22.61 20.58
CA GLU A 266 -4.80 23.10 21.94
C GLU A 266 -3.52 23.29 22.77
N ILE A 267 -2.45 22.56 22.46
CA ILE A 267 -1.17 22.57 23.17
C ILE A 267 -0.25 23.71 22.66
N MET A 268 -0.35 24.08 21.38
CA MET A 268 0.48 25.12 20.76
C MET A 268 -0.10 26.56 20.90
N LYS A 269 -1.19 26.74 21.65
CA LYS A 269 -1.74 28.06 21.99
C LYS A 269 -1.24 28.54 23.34
#